data_AF-A0A1T1HE92-F1
#
_entry.id   AF-A0A1T1HE92-F1
#
_cell.length_a   1.000
_cell.length_b   1.000
_cell.length_c   1.000
_cell.angle_alpha   90.00
_cell.angle_beta   90.00
_cell.angle_gamma   90.00
#
_symmetry.space_group_name_H-M   'P 1'
#
loop_
_entity.id
_entity.type
_entity.pdbx_description
1 polymer ?
#
loop_
_entity_poly.entity_id
_entity_poly.type
_entity_poly.pdbx_seq_one_letter_code
_entity_poly.pdbx_strand_id
1 'polypeptide(L)'
;MILRLIFCSHCKENSPPDCLYVAPFAQEATGDNALPLMLSLTCAEILEGTSEDDIVQKERVFHTGADPMERMIARPSFEGQVQPGQNYVLVDDVTNMGGTLAELANYIQISGGNVLGTIVLVNAGRSKEFLAPKKHLRLLEDRYNDSIQKLFGIHISAFTANEASYLVGFRTLNEIRNRCAKAEKETINRLLSKGHQRPGGSA
;
A
#
# COMPACT_ATOMS: atom_id res chain seq x y z
N MET A 1 9.92 -4.98 -5.83
CA MET A 1 8.91 -3.93 -6.11
C MET A 1 9.61 -2.60 -6.36
N ILE A 2 9.55 -2.09 -7.60
CA ILE A 2 10.06 -0.77 -7.97
C ILE A 2 8.85 0.15 -8.07
N LEU A 3 8.60 0.95 -7.05
CA LEU A 3 7.55 1.96 -7.06
C LEU A 3 8.20 3.34 -7.13
N ARG A 4 7.92 4.06 -8.22
CA ARG A 4 8.34 5.44 -8.39
C ARG A 4 7.11 6.34 -8.34
N LEU A 5 7.23 7.46 -7.63
CA LEU A 5 6.23 8.52 -7.66
C LEU A 5 6.36 9.27 -9.00
N ILE A 6 5.27 9.36 -9.74
CA ILE A 6 5.18 10.08 -11.01
C ILE A 6 4.05 11.12 -10.86
N PHE A 7 4.36 12.38 -11.14
CA PHE A 7 3.36 13.45 -11.16
C PHE A 7 2.75 13.56 -12.56
N CYS A 8 1.44 13.80 -12.66
CA CYS A 8 0.71 13.85 -13.94
C CYS A 8 1.33 14.77 -14.99
N SER A 9 1.94 15.90 -14.61
CA SER A 9 2.61 16.81 -15.55
C SER A 9 3.90 16.23 -16.15
N HIS A 10 4.55 15.28 -15.48
CA HIS A 10 5.72 14.53 -15.96
C HIS A 10 5.34 13.23 -16.70
N CYS A 11 4.07 12.80 -16.63
CA CYS A 11 3.61 11.53 -17.23
C CYS A 11 3.49 11.58 -18.75
N LYS A 12 3.08 12.71 -19.33
CA LYS A 12 2.85 12.84 -20.79
C LYS A 12 4.09 12.53 -21.64
N GLU A 13 5.29 12.74 -21.10
CA GLU A 13 6.53 12.50 -21.85
C GLU A 13 7.10 11.08 -21.67
N ASN A 14 6.57 10.28 -20.73
CA ASN A 14 7.21 9.02 -20.32
C ASN A 14 6.27 7.82 -20.13
N SER A 15 4.95 7.96 -20.28
CA SER A 15 4.05 6.81 -20.21
C SER A 15 4.02 6.07 -21.55
N PRO A 16 4.27 4.75 -21.58
CA PRO A 16 3.98 3.95 -22.76
C PRO A 16 2.50 4.12 -23.16
N PRO A 17 2.18 4.13 -24.47
CA PRO A 17 0.79 4.01 -24.89
C PRO A 17 0.19 2.72 -24.33
N ASP A 18 -1.13 2.71 -24.07
CA ASP A 18 -1.88 1.54 -23.60
C ASP A 18 -1.50 1.08 -22.17
N CYS A 19 -1.53 2.00 -21.20
CA CYS A 19 -1.38 1.67 -19.77
C CYS A 19 -2.74 1.50 -19.09
N LEU A 20 -2.80 0.58 -18.12
CA LEU A 20 -3.93 0.42 -17.21
C LEU A 20 -3.72 1.23 -15.93
N TYR A 21 -4.67 2.11 -15.61
CA TYR A 21 -4.67 2.89 -14.38
C TYR A 21 -5.52 2.18 -13.34
N VAL A 22 -4.94 1.82 -12.20
CA VAL A 22 -5.60 0.99 -11.18
C VAL A 22 -5.56 1.68 -9.83
N ALA A 23 -6.70 1.74 -9.14
CA ALA A 23 -6.80 2.33 -7.82
C ALA A 23 -7.18 1.29 -6.76
N PRO A 24 -6.65 1.38 -5.53
CA PRO A 24 -7.08 0.52 -4.44
C PRO A 24 -8.44 1.01 -3.92
N PHE A 25 -9.53 0.41 -4.41
CA PHE A 25 -10.86 0.62 -3.87
C PHE A 25 -11.46 -0.71 -3.39
N ALA A 26 -12.26 -0.67 -2.32
CA ALA A 26 -12.87 -1.86 -1.75
C ALA A 26 -14.24 -2.15 -2.40
N GLN A 27 -14.53 -3.41 -2.69
CA GLN A 27 -15.80 -3.82 -3.34
C GLN A 27 -17.03 -3.52 -2.46
N GLU A 28 -16.88 -3.56 -1.13
CA GLU A 28 -17.92 -3.20 -0.17
C GLU A 28 -18.10 -1.68 0.03
N ALA A 29 -17.34 -0.85 -0.70
CA ALA A 29 -17.49 0.60 -0.68
C ALA A 29 -18.75 1.03 -1.44
N THR A 30 -19.91 0.70 -0.87
CA THR A 30 -21.18 1.35 -1.14
C THR A 30 -21.08 2.81 -0.65
N GLY A 31 -20.45 3.68 -1.43
CA GLY A 31 -20.79 5.11 -1.49
C GLY A 31 -19.85 6.19 -0.94
N ASP A 32 -18.85 5.90 -0.07
CA ASP A 32 -18.24 7.00 0.70
C ASP A 32 -16.88 7.55 0.21
N ASN A 33 -16.06 6.80 -0.53
CA ASN A 33 -14.79 7.33 -1.07
C ASN A 33 -14.53 6.90 -2.52
N ALA A 34 -15.08 7.68 -3.47
CA ALA A 34 -14.87 7.48 -4.90
C ALA A 34 -13.61 8.20 -5.45
N LEU A 35 -12.86 8.93 -4.61
CA LEU A 35 -11.75 9.75 -5.09
C LEU A 35 -10.65 8.95 -5.80
N PRO A 36 -10.16 7.80 -5.29
CA PRO A 36 -9.15 7.02 -5.99
C PRO A 36 -9.62 6.52 -7.36
N LEU A 37 -10.86 6.04 -7.45
CA LEU A 37 -11.46 5.56 -8.69
C LEU A 37 -11.65 6.70 -9.71
N MET A 38 -12.21 7.84 -9.27
CA MET A 38 -12.37 9.02 -10.13
C MET A 38 -11.04 9.56 -10.63
N LEU A 39 -10.01 9.52 -9.78
CA LEU A 39 -8.66 9.90 -10.18
C LEU A 39 -8.09 8.94 -11.22
N SER A 40 -8.33 7.63 -11.08
CA SER A 40 -7.93 6.62 -12.06
C SER A 40 -8.55 6.87 -13.43
N LEU A 41 -9.87 7.07 -13.47
CA LEU A 41 -10.61 7.43 -14.68
C LEU A 41 -10.07 8.70 -15.33
N THR A 42 -9.83 9.74 -14.53
CA THR A 42 -9.31 11.03 -15.01
C THR A 42 -7.89 10.88 -15.57
N CYS A 43 -7.03 10.08 -14.93
CA CYS A 43 -5.68 9.81 -15.41
C CYS A 43 -5.70 9.04 -16.74
N ALA A 44 -6.54 8.02 -16.85
CA ALA A 44 -6.72 7.26 -18.08
C ALA A 44 -7.16 8.16 -19.24
N GLU A 45 -8.12 9.07 -19.02
CA GLU A 45 -8.58 10.03 -20.03
C GLU A 45 -7.48 11.01 -20.45
N ILE A 46 -6.75 11.62 -19.50
CA ILE A 46 -5.73 12.65 -19.78
C ILE A 46 -4.47 12.06 -20.44
N LEU A 47 -4.14 10.80 -20.12
CA LEU A 47 -2.90 10.14 -20.51
C LEU A 47 -3.12 9.03 -21.54
N GLU A 48 -4.30 8.97 -22.17
CA GLU A 48 -4.62 8.06 -23.27
C GLU A 48 -4.42 6.57 -22.91
N GLY A 49 -4.88 6.18 -21.72
CA GLY A 49 -4.91 4.79 -21.28
C GLY A 49 -6.31 4.32 -20.91
N THR A 50 -6.39 3.22 -20.16
CA THR A 50 -7.66 2.63 -19.73
C THR A 50 -7.70 2.54 -18.21
N SER A 51 -8.84 2.83 -17.59
CA SER A 51 -9.00 2.57 -16.15
C SER A 51 -9.29 1.08 -15.94
N GLU A 52 -8.60 0.49 -14.98
CA GLU A 52 -8.79 -0.86 -14.49
C GLU A 52 -9.67 -0.81 -13.22
N ASP A 53 -10.76 -1.58 -13.24
CA ASP A 53 -11.81 -1.59 -12.22
C ASP A 53 -12.20 -2.99 -11.73
N ASP A 54 -11.56 -4.06 -12.22
CA ASP A 54 -11.75 -5.43 -11.72
C ASP A 54 -10.83 -5.72 -10.52
N ILE A 55 -9.65 -5.08 -10.46
CA ILE A 55 -8.74 -5.23 -9.33
C ILE A 55 -9.25 -4.42 -8.13
N VAL A 56 -9.73 -5.13 -7.10
CA VAL A 56 -10.33 -4.55 -5.89
C VAL A 56 -9.61 -4.99 -4.62
N GLN A 57 -9.67 -4.14 -3.61
CA GLN A 57 -9.20 -4.46 -2.26
C GLN A 57 -10.26 -5.30 -1.53
N LYS A 58 -9.88 -6.48 -1.00
CA LYS A 58 -10.82 -7.39 -0.33
C LYS A 58 -11.33 -6.83 1.00
N GLU A 59 -10.43 -6.40 1.86
CA GLU A 59 -10.79 -5.90 3.20
C GLU A 59 -11.02 -4.39 3.21
N ARG A 60 -12.07 -3.92 3.91
CA ARG A 60 -12.17 -2.49 4.25
C ARG A 60 -11.21 -2.15 5.38
N VAL A 61 -10.03 -1.63 5.04
CA VAL A 61 -9.05 -1.18 6.04
C VAL A 61 -9.25 0.30 6.37
N PHE A 62 -9.79 0.58 7.56
CA PHE A 62 -9.97 1.96 8.04
C PHE A 62 -8.67 2.52 8.61
N HIS A 63 -8.01 3.38 7.84
CA HIS A 63 -6.78 4.03 8.29
C HIS A 63 -6.98 5.41 8.93
N THR A 64 -8.20 5.96 8.94
CA THR A 64 -8.45 7.29 9.51
C THR A 64 -8.17 7.30 11.02
N GLY A 65 -7.22 8.15 11.44
CA GLY A 65 -6.73 8.20 12.82
C GLY A 65 -5.81 7.04 13.22
N ALA A 66 -5.47 6.15 12.29
CA ALA A 66 -4.61 5.01 12.57
C ALA A 66 -3.14 5.40 12.64
N ASP A 67 -2.44 4.85 13.64
CA ASP A 67 -1.02 5.10 13.83
C ASP A 67 -0.15 4.34 12.79
N PRO A 68 1.15 4.68 12.65
CA PRO A 68 2.01 4.02 11.67
C PRO A 68 2.13 2.50 11.85
N MET A 69 2.09 1.98 13.07
CA MET A 69 2.17 0.53 13.31
C MET A 69 0.84 -0.17 12.97
N GLU A 70 -0.29 0.41 13.35
CA GLU A 70 -1.63 -0.08 12.97
C GLU A 70 -1.75 -0.22 11.44
N ARG A 71 -1.22 0.76 10.70
CA ARG A 71 -1.18 0.73 9.22
C ARG A 71 -0.26 -0.35 8.66
N MET A 72 0.84 -0.65 9.35
CA MET A 72 1.81 -1.66 8.89
C MET A 72 1.39 -3.09 9.14
N ILE A 73 0.64 -3.35 10.22
CA ILE A 73 0.11 -4.69 10.52
C ILE A 73 -1.16 -4.99 9.70
N ALA A 74 -1.95 -3.98 9.36
CA ALA A 74 -3.17 -4.11 8.56
C ALA A 74 -2.86 -3.99 7.05
N ARG A 75 -2.07 -4.93 6.53
CA ARG A 75 -1.77 -4.99 5.09
C ARG A 75 -3.00 -5.43 4.30
N PRO A 76 -3.44 -4.68 3.28
CA PRO A 76 -4.58 -5.06 2.46
C PRO A 76 -4.24 -6.21 1.52
N SER A 77 -5.24 -7.02 1.18
CA SER A 77 -5.16 -7.98 0.09
C SER A 77 -6.03 -7.57 -1.09
N PHE A 78 -5.72 -8.10 -2.27
CA PHE A 78 -6.38 -7.76 -3.52
C PHE A 78 -6.92 -8.99 -4.23
N GLU A 79 -7.95 -8.79 -5.04
CA GLU A 79 -8.51 -9.75 -5.98
C GLU A 79 -8.89 -9.07 -7.29
N GLY A 80 -9.20 -9.87 -8.30
CA GLY A 80 -9.43 -9.41 -9.67
C GLY A 80 -8.48 -10.09 -10.65
N GLN A 81 -8.68 -9.85 -11.94
CA GLN A 81 -7.87 -10.41 -12.99
C GLN A 81 -6.75 -9.44 -13.37
N VAL A 82 -5.50 -9.86 -13.15
CA VAL A 82 -4.34 -9.15 -13.70
C VAL A 82 -4.06 -9.67 -15.10
N GLN A 83 -3.86 -8.76 -16.05
CA GLN A 83 -3.51 -9.05 -17.43
C GLN A 83 -1.98 -9.26 -17.54
N PRO A 84 -1.49 -10.48 -17.86
CA PRO A 84 -0.06 -10.73 -17.92
C PRO A 84 0.63 -9.93 -19.03
N GLY A 85 1.79 -9.35 -18.72
CA GLY A 85 2.56 -8.49 -19.62
C GLY A 85 2.06 -7.05 -19.72
N GLN A 86 0.87 -6.76 -19.21
CA GLN A 86 0.26 -5.44 -19.27
C GLN A 86 0.95 -4.44 -18.34
N ASN A 87 1.02 -3.18 -18.76
CA ASN A 87 1.59 -2.10 -17.98
C ASN A 87 0.52 -1.43 -17.10
N TYR A 88 0.83 -1.26 -15.82
CA TYR A 88 -0.03 -0.69 -14.79
C TYR A 88 0.60 0.56 -14.19
N VAL A 89 -0.22 1.59 -14.01
CA VAL A 89 0.07 2.79 -13.22
C VAL A 89 -0.87 2.78 -12.03
N LEU A 90 -0.32 2.75 -10.82
CA LEU A 90 -1.15 2.74 -9.61
C LEU A 90 -1.60 4.16 -9.28
N VAL A 91 -2.84 4.31 -8.86
CA VAL A 91 -3.45 5.61 -8.60
C VAL A 91 -4.07 5.62 -7.21
N ASP A 92 -3.82 6.68 -6.44
CA ASP A 92 -4.42 6.82 -5.10
C ASP A 92 -4.65 8.29 -4.77
N ASP A 93 -5.61 8.61 -3.90
CA ASP A 93 -5.83 9.99 -3.49
C ASP A 93 -4.76 10.42 -2.47
N VAL A 94 -4.55 9.63 -1.42
CA VAL A 94 -3.65 9.95 -0.32
C VAL A 94 -2.84 8.73 0.10
N THR A 95 -1.53 8.85 0.01
CA THR A 95 -0.61 7.88 0.62
C THR A 95 0.05 8.43 1.88
N ASN A 96 0.38 7.57 2.84
CA ASN A 96 1.15 7.93 4.04
C ASN A 96 2.35 7.00 4.21
N MET A 97 2.11 5.77 4.65
CA MET A 97 3.17 4.76 4.77
C MET A 97 3.51 4.16 3.40
N GLY A 98 2.53 4.06 2.48
CA GLY A 98 2.71 3.45 1.17
C GLY A 98 2.44 1.94 1.12
N GLY A 99 2.03 1.33 2.24
CA GLY A 99 1.73 -0.10 2.33
C GLY A 99 0.67 -0.58 1.34
N THR A 100 -0.43 0.16 1.16
CA THR A 100 -1.50 -0.20 0.21
C THR A 100 -1.00 -0.29 -1.23
N LEU A 101 -0.30 0.75 -1.70
CA LEU A 101 0.31 0.76 -3.04
C LEU A 101 1.41 -0.29 -3.18
N ALA A 102 2.12 -0.61 -2.10
CA ALA A 102 3.09 -1.69 -2.08
C ALA A 102 2.44 -3.06 -2.29
N GLU A 103 1.37 -3.36 -1.56
CA GLU A 103 0.65 -4.62 -1.70
C GLU A 103 -0.03 -4.75 -3.08
N LEU A 104 -0.62 -3.65 -3.59
CA LEU A 104 -1.21 -3.63 -4.94
C LEU A 104 -0.14 -3.89 -6.01
N ALA A 105 1.01 -3.23 -5.90
CA ALA A 105 2.11 -3.44 -6.83
C ALA A 105 2.61 -4.89 -6.80
N ASN A 106 2.78 -5.45 -5.59
CA ASN A 106 3.19 -6.82 -5.41
C ASN A 106 2.18 -7.79 -6.05
N TYR A 107 0.89 -7.61 -5.78
CA TYR A 107 -0.20 -8.41 -6.34
C TYR A 107 -0.19 -8.43 -7.87
N ILE A 108 -0.04 -7.27 -8.51
CA ILE A 108 0.06 -7.14 -9.98
C ILE A 108 1.32 -7.85 -10.50
N GLN A 109 2.46 -7.61 -9.87
CA GLN A 109 3.76 -8.17 -10.32
C GLN A 109 3.82 -9.69 -10.22
N ILE A 110 3.35 -10.28 -9.13
CA ILE A 110 3.33 -11.74 -8.97
C ILE A 110 2.33 -12.41 -9.92
N SER A 111 1.32 -11.66 -10.37
CA SER A 111 0.31 -12.12 -11.33
C SER A 111 0.72 -11.88 -12.80
N GLY A 112 1.95 -11.41 -13.03
CA GLY A 112 2.55 -11.26 -14.35
C GLY A 112 2.38 -9.88 -15.00
N GLY A 113 1.77 -8.91 -14.32
CA GLY A 113 1.68 -7.52 -14.77
C GLY A 113 2.94 -6.71 -14.46
N ASN A 114 3.11 -5.58 -15.15
CA ASN A 114 4.24 -4.67 -14.99
C ASN A 114 3.79 -3.38 -14.32
N VAL A 115 4.37 -3.02 -13.18
CA VAL A 115 4.07 -1.74 -12.50
C VAL A 115 5.08 -0.69 -12.91
N LEU A 116 4.62 0.35 -13.61
CA LEU A 116 5.48 1.43 -14.12
C LEU A 116 5.71 2.55 -13.09
N GLY A 117 4.73 2.78 -12.22
CA GLY A 117 4.80 3.85 -11.24
C GLY A 117 3.49 4.08 -10.51
N THR A 118 3.45 5.20 -9.78
CA THR A 118 2.32 5.64 -8.97
C THR A 118 1.98 7.09 -9.24
N ILE A 119 0.70 7.42 -9.26
CA ILE A 119 0.17 8.78 -9.26
C ILE A 119 -0.61 8.95 -7.95
N VAL A 120 -0.26 9.96 -7.17
CA VAL A 120 -1.00 10.30 -5.95
C VAL A 120 -1.28 11.79 -5.87
N LEU A 121 -2.46 12.18 -5.37
CA LEU A 121 -2.75 13.61 -5.16
C LEU A 121 -1.97 14.15 -3.96
N VAL A 122 -1.88 13.37 -2.89
CA VAL A 122 -1.19 13.75 -1.66
C VAL A 122 -0.29 12.62 -1.17
N ASN A 123 1.00 12.92 -1.00
CA ASN A 123 1.90 12.10 -0.20
C ASN A 123 2.05 12.74 1.19
N ALA A 124 1.31 12.23 2.17
CA ALA A 124 1.35 12.63 3.57
C ALA A 124 2.45 11.92 4.38
N GLY A 125 3.23 11.06 3.72
CA GLY A 125 4.39 10.40 4.30
C GLY A 125 5.55 11.37 4.52
N ARG A 126 6.51 10.97 5.36
CA ARG A 126 7.73 11.76 5.61
C ARG A 126 8.71 11.69 4.44
N SER A 127 8.72 10.57 3.73
CA SER A 127 9.53 10.32 2.56
C SER A 127 8.75 10.63 1.28
N LYS A 128 9.42 11.32 0.35
CA LYS A 128 8.91 11.53 -1.02
C LYS A 128 9.07 10.29 -1.90
N GLU A 129 9.98 9.40 -1.55
CA GLU A 129 10.21 8.15 -2.28
C GLU A 129 9.43 7.01 -1.64
N PHE A 130 8.92 6.08 -2.45
CA PHE A 130 8.39 4.80 -1.96
C PHE A 130 9.49 3.78 -1.70
N LEU A 131 10.61 3.85 -2.44
CA LEU A 131 11.71 2.92 -2.29
C LEU A 131 12.49 3.17 -1.01
N ALA A 132 12.62 2.12 -0.20
CA ALA A 132 13.43 2.19 1.02
C ALA A 132 14.90 2.46 0.71
N PRO A 133 15.55 3.40 1.43
CA PRO A 133 16.98 3.61 1.29
C PRO A 133 17.76 2.33 1.61
N LYS A 134 18.72 1.95 0.76
CA LYS A 134 19.57 0.75 0.97
C LYS A 134 20.20 0.71 2.36
N LYS A 135 20.55 1.89 2.91
CA LYS A 135 21.07 2.02 4.28
C LYS A 135 20.07 1.56 5.34
N HIS A 136 18.79 1.91 5.20
CA HIS A 136 17.76 1.47 6.14
C HIS A 136 17.51 -0.03 6.02
N LEU A 137 17.45 -0.56 4.80
CA LEU A 137 17.28 -2.01 4.59
C LEU A 137 18.41 -2.81 5.23
N ARG A 138 19.67 -2.41 5.01
CA ARG A 138 20.83 -3.03 5.66
C ARG A 138 20.76 -2.97 7.19
N LEU A 139 20.39 -1.81 7.74
CA LEU A 139 20.24 -1.67 9.20
C LEU A 139 19.16 -2.59 9.77
N LEU A 140 18.04 -2.78 9.05
CA LEU A 140 16.99 -3.72 9.47
C LEU A 140 17.47 -5.17 9.39
N GLU A 141 18.20 -5.50 8.34
CA GLU A 141 18.83 -6.81 8.14
C GLU A 141 19.83 -7.10 9.26
N ASP A 142 20.81 -6.22 9.49
CA ASP A 142 21.83 -6.37 10.53
C ASP A 142 21.23 -6.49 11.94
N ARG A 143 20.17 -5.73 12.24
CA ARG A 143 19.60 -5.65 13.59
C ARG A 143 18.60 -6.76 13.91
N TYR A 144 17.83 -7.21 12.92
CA TYR A 144 16.69 -8.09 13.14
C TYR A 144 16.75 -9.40 12.34
N ASN A 145 17.58 -9.47 11.30
CA ASN A 145 17.68 -10.59 10.37
C ASN A 145 16.28 -11.03 9.89
N ASP A 146 16.07 -12.33 9.68
CA ASP A 146 14.79 -12.91 9.26
C ASP A 146 13.64 -12.71 10.26
N SER A 147 13.92 -12.28 11.49
CA SER A 147 12.90 -12.17 12.52
C SER A 147 11.88 -11.07 12.22
N ILE A 148 12.30 -9.99 11.57
CA ILE A 148 11.38 -8.92 11.16
C ILE A 148 10.52 -9.36 9.97
N GLN A 149 11.08 -10.15 9.06
CA GLN A 149 10.34 -10.71 7.92
C GLN A 149 9.24 -11.64 8.41
N LYS A 150 9.57 -12.54 9.34
CA LYS A 150 8.59 -13.44 9.98
C LYS A 150 7.50 -12.67 10.73
N LEU A 151 7.82 -11.51 11.30
CA LEU A 151 6.85 -10.70 12.04
C LEU A 151 5.84 -10.03 11.12
N PHE A 152 6.26 -9.49 9.98
CA PHE A 152 5.38 -8.77 9.05
C PHE A 152 4.89 -9.61 7.86
N GLY A 153 5.40 -10.84 7.70
CA GLY A 153 5.04 -11.73 6.59
C GLY A 153 5.59 -11.29 5.22
N ILE A 154 6.52 -10.34 5.18
CA ILE A 154 7.08 -9.78 3.93
C ILE A 154 8.61 -9.75 3.98
N HIS A 155 9.23 -9.76 2.79
CA HIS A 155 10.68 -9.62 2.67
C HIS A 155 11.16 -8.22 3.05
N ILE A 156 12.38 -8.07 3.58
CA ILE A 156 12.91 -6.75 4.01
C ILE A 156 12.91 -5.74 2.85
N SER A 157 13.22 -6.18 1.64
CA SER A 157 13.21 -5.31 0.46
C SER A 157 11.82 -4.86 0.00
N ALA A 158 10.74 -5.43 0.54
CA ALA A 158 9.37 -5.03 0.24
C ALA A 158 8.88 -3.86 1.11
N PHE A 159 9.61 -3.51 2.19
CA PHE A 159 9.28 -2.32 2.95
C PHE A 159 9.43 -1.05 2.11
N THR A 160 8.44 -0.19 2.21
CA THR A 160 8.50 1.16 1.67
C THR A 160 9.47 2.04 2.47
N ALA A 161 9.84 3.21 1.92
CA ALA A 161 10.74 4.13 2.60
C ALA A 161 10.22 4.61 3.95
N ASN A 162 8.92 4.91 4.06
CA ASN A 162 8.32 5.35 5.31
C ASN A 162 8.30 4.21 6.34
N GLU A 163 7.95 2.99 5.94
CA GLU A 163 7.98 1.81 6.81
C GLU A 163 9.40 1.49 7.29
N ALA A 164 10.36 1.40 6.38
CA ALA A 164 11.74 1.09 6.73
C ALA A 164 12.33 2.16 7.67
N SER A 165 12.06 3.44 7.39
CA SER A 165 12.54 4.55 8.24
C SER A 165 11.88 4.53 9.63
N TYR A 166 10.60 4.18 9.71
CA TYR A 166 9.90 4.02 10.97
C TYR A 166 10.48 2.86 11.79
N LEU A 167 10.71 1.71 11.15
CA LEU A 167 11.26 0.51 11.81
C LEU A 167 12.71 0.71 12.30
N VAL A 168 13.54 1.47 11.58
CA VAL A 168 14.90 1.80 12.01
C VAL A 168 14.92 2.58 13.33
N GLY A 169 13.82 3.26 13.69
CA GLY A 169 13.68 4.00 14.95
C GLY A 169 13.60 3.13 16.21
N PHE A 170 13.29 1.84 16.08
CA PHE A 170 13.20 0.91 17.21
C PHE A 170 14.56 0.31 17.55
N ARG A 171 14.88 0.06 18.81
CA ARG A 171 16.20 -0.49 19.21
C ARG A 171 16.23 -2.00 19.17
N THR A 172 15.12 -2.64 19.51
CA THR A 172 15.04 -4.11 19.64
C THR A 172 13.80 -4.68 18.96
N LEU A 173 13.85 -5.96 18.60
CA LEU A 173 12.70 -6.65 18.00
C LEU A 173 11.52 -6.74 18.99
N ASN A 174 11.81 -6.85 20.30
CA ASN A 174 10.77 -6.89 21.32
C ASN A 174 10.00 -5.57 21.43
N GLU A 175 10.66 -4.42 21.22
CA GLU A 175 9.95 -3.13 21.12
C GLU A 175 8.97 -3.12 19.95
N ILE A 176 9.36 -3.66 18.79
CA ILE A 176 8.48 -3.77 17.62
C ILE A 176 7.29 -4.69 17.93
N ARG A 177 7.55 -5.88 18.49
CA ARG A 177 6.49 -6.83 18.87
C ARG A 177 5.49 -6.22 19.85
N ASN A 178 5.99 -5.54 20.88
CA ASN A 178 5.14 -4.87 21.86
C ASN A 178 4.31 -3.76 21.20
N ARG A 179 4.89 -3.05 20.23
CA ARG A 179 4.18 -2.01 19.48
C ARG A 179 3.12 -2.58 18.55
N CYS A 180 3.38 -3.73 17.90
CA CYS A 180 2.38 -4.47 17.12
C CYS A 180 1.21 -4.92 18.01
N ALA A 181 1.49 -5.60 19.12
CA ALA A 181 0.45 -6.05 20.05
C ALA A 181 -0.41 -4.90 20.61
N LYS A 182 0.22 -3.74 20.88
CA LYS A 182 -0.51 -2.53 21.27
C LYS A 182 -1.42 -2.01 20.15
N ALA A 183 -0.90 -1.94 18.92
CA ALA A 183 -1.65 -1.48 17.75
C ALA A 183 -2.84 -2.41 17.42
N GLU A 184 -2.67 -3.72 17.56
CA GLU A 184 -3.77 -4.69 17.42
C GLU A 184 -4.88 -4.42 18.43
N LYS A 185 -4.51 -4.23 19.71
CA LYS A 185 -5.47 -3.92 20.77
C LYS A 185 -6.20 -2.60 20.55
N GLU A 186 -5.48 -1.56 20.11
CA GLU A 186 -6.07 -0.25 19.81
C GLU A 186 -7.03 -0.31 18.62
N THR A 187 -6.68 -1.07 17.57
CA THR A 187 -7.54 -1.33 16.42
C THR A 187 -8.82 -2.06 16.83
N ILE A 188 -8.71 -3.13 17.62
CA ILE A 188 -9.87 -3.88 18.13
C ILE A 188 -10.79 -2.97 18.95
N ASN A 189 -10.23 -2.18 19.88
CA ASN A 189 -11.01 -1.26 20.70
C ASN A 189 -11.75 -0.22 19.84
N ARG A 190 -11.10 0.29 18.78
CA ARG A 190 -11.69 1.27 17.87
C ARG A 190 -12.85 0.65 17.08
N LEU A 191 -12.69 -0.57 16.56
CA LEU A 191 -13.76 -1.28 15.85
C LEU A 191 -14.97 -1.54 16.75
N LEU A 192 -14.73 -2.00 17.99
CA LEU A 192 -15.79 -2.21 18.98
C LEU A 192 -16.51 -0.90 19.33
N SER A 193 -15.79 0.21 19.50
CA SER A 193 -16.40 1.52 19.79
C SER A 193 -17.28 2.06 18.65
N LYS A 194 -17.02 1.62 17.42
CA LYS A 194 -17.80 1.98 16.22
C LYS A 194 -18.89 0.94 15.90
N GLY A 195 -19.16 -0.01 16.79
CA GLY A 195 -20.20 -1.03 16.61
C GLY A 195 -19.90 -2.11 15.56
N HIS A 196 -18.65 -2.24 15.12
CA HIS A 196 -18.26 -3.29 14.16
C HIS A 196 -17.93 -4.60 14.89
N GLN A 197 -18.44 -5.74 14.40
CA GLN A 197 -18.09 -7.07 14.94
C GLN A 197 -16.62 -7.41 14.66
N ARG A 198 -16.00 -8.22 15.53
CA ARG A 198 -14.62 -8.69 15.37
C ARG A 198 -14.45 -9.44 14.03
N PRO A 199 -13.42 -9.15 13.23
CA PRO A 199 -13.05 -10.05 12.14
C PRO A 199 -12.43 -11.32 12.77
N GLY A 200 -13.02 -12.49 12.52
CA GLY A 200 -12.43 -13.79 12.87
C GLY A 200 -13.01 -14.54 14.08
N GLY A 201 -14.32 -14.47 14.31
CA GLY A 201 -15.02 -15.42 15.19
C GLY A 201 -15.59 -16.60 14.40
N SER A 202 -14.77 -17.58 14.01
CA SER A 202 -15.28 -18.90 13.64
C SER A 202 -15.61 -19.68 14.92
N ALA A 203 -16.87 -20.12 15.01
CA ALA A 203 -17.34 -21.11 15.97
C ALA A 203 -16.72 -22.49 15.71
#